data_AF-A0A2T3JL91-F1
#
_entry.id   AF-A0A2T3JL91-F1
#
_cell.length_a   1.000
_cell.length_b   1.000
_cell.length_c   1.000
_cell.angle_alpha   90.00
_cell.angle_beta   90.00
_cell.angle_gamma   90.00
#
_symmetry.space_group_name_H-M   'P 1'
#
loop_
_entity.id
_entity.type
_entity.pdbx_description
1 polymer ?
#
loop_
_entity_poly.entity_id
_entity_poly.type
_entity_poly.pdbx_seq_one_letter_code
_entity_poly.pdbx_strand_id
1 'polypeptide(L)'
;MMQVSHNELVVLSAKAFDGLHRHCGESDMIANMVADLEMAGLNGVQHFVNALAFMKNENDGPVQVDAFTGSQLTANLHGCSILCHLPTLLDYTIEKLVDKPTITLHIEQCHNRWLAFGELVKLAGKGLSVKAQWYNGSDPKHVVYVLNAGYILPDIYLSTADPTMNKHSLTIEISKTPIPQPTVTEHHQHISSASLAAAKQHAWQHGVTVKKSDWLKIKQTAGGILVESSDASRLGAGESHLPCA
;
A
#
# COMPACT_ATOMS: atom_id res chain seq x y z
N MET A 1 13.28 19.27 -4.45
CA MET A 1 13.27 17.84 -4.86
C MET A 1 14.67 17.26 -4.71
N MET A 2 14.81 15.95 -4.68
CA MET A 2 16.08 15.23 -4.82
C MET A 2 15.85 13.95 -5.65
N GLN A 3 16.92 13.40 -6.24
CA GLN A 3 16.87 12.12 -6.95
C GLN A 3 17.39 11.01 -6.06
N VAL A 4 16.72 9.87 -6.07
CA VAL A 4 17.14 8.64 -5.40
C VAL A 4 16.94 7.45 -6.35
N SER A 5 17.75 6.41 -6.21
CA SER A 5 17.52 5.16 -6.92
C SER A 5 16.31 4.42 -6.36
N HIS A 6 15.73 3.52 -7.16
CA HIS A 6 14.70 2.58 -6.70
C HIS A 6 15.16 1.79 -5.47
N ASN A 7 16.40 1.27 -5.49
CA ASN A 7 16.96 0.49 -4.39
C ASN A 7 17.09 1.33 -3.11
N GLU A 8 17.53 2.59 -3.20
CA GLU A 8 17.57 3.47 -2.03
C GLU A 8 16.17 3.72 -1.46
N LEU A 9 15.17 3.90 -2.33
CA LEU A 9 13.79 4.08 -1.89
C LEU A 9 13.27 2.82 -1.17
N VAL A 10 13.47 1.64 -1.75
CA VAL A 10 13.03 0.37 -1.15
C VAL A 10 13.73 0.12 0.18
N VAL A 11 15.07 0.17 0.22
CA VAL A 11 15.86 -0.07 1.43
C VAL A 11 15.50 0.92 2.54
N LEU A 12 15.35 2.20 2.22
CA LEU A 12 15.01 3.20 3.22
C LEU A 12 13.57 3.03 3.74
N SER A 13 12.63 2.69 2.85
CA SER A 13 11.23 2.48 3.23
C SER A 13 11.05 1.24 4.12
N ALA A 14 11.74 0.15 3.80
CA ALA A 14 11.75 -1.06 4.62
C ALA A 14 12.27 -0.75 6.04
N LYS A 15 13.44 -0.09 6.14
CA LYS A 15 14.01 0.33 7.43
C LYS A 15 13.08 1.26 8.21
N ALA A 16 12.41 2.19 7.54
CA ALA A 16 11.48 3.07 8.23
C ALA A 16 10.26 2.34 8.78
N PHE A 17 9.78 1.30 8.08
CA PHE A 17 8.73 0.44 8.60
C PHE A 17 9.21 -0.42 9.76
N ASP A 18 10.37 -1.07 9.64
CA ASP A 18 10.98 -1.88 10.71
C ASP A 18 11.16 -1.06 12.00
N GLY A 19 11.46 0.23 11.87
CA GLY A 19 11.66 1.15 13.00
C GLY A 19 10.37 1.53 13.73
N LEU A 20 9.22 1.08 13.24
CA LEU A 20 7.96 1.14 13.99
C LEU A 20 7.80 -0.03 14.96
N HIS A 21 8.66 -1.06 14.88
CA HIS A 21 8.61 -2.26 15.72
C HIS A 21 7.24 -2.96 15.74
N ARG A 22 6.57 -2.98 14.59
CA ARG A 22 5.28 -3.66 14.43
C ARG A 22 5.47 -5.17 14.32
N HIS A 23 4.47 -5.92 14.76
CA HIS A 23 4.40 -7.37 14.69
C HIS A 23 3.61 -7.88 13.47
N CYS A 24 3.02 -7.00 12.68
CA CYS A 24 2.31 -7.32 11.46
C CYS A 24 2.90 -6.59 10.25
N GLY A 25 2.79 -7.22 9.07
CA GLY A 25 3.30 -6.69 7.81
C GLY A 25 4.77 -7.03 7.55
N GLU A 26 5.13 -7.23 6.29
CA GLU A 26 6.50 -7.51 5.88
C GLU A 26 7.13 -6.26 5.27
N SER A 27 8.26 -5.82 5.82
CA SER A 27 8.91 -4.55 5.45
C SER A 27 9.30 -4.49 3.98
N ASP A 28 9.79 -5.59 3.42
CA ASP A 28 10.11 -5.69 2.00
C ASP A 28 8.87 -5.53 1.11
N MET A 29 7.74 -6.13 1.49
CA MET A 29 6.49 -5.98 0.73
C MET A 29 6.00 -4.53 0.79
N ILE A 30 5.98 -3.95 1.98
CA ILE A 30 5.56 -2.56 2.21
C ILE A 30 6.45 -1.59 1.43
N ALA A 31 7.77 -1.79 1.45
CA ALA A 31 8.70 -0.97 0.70
C ALA A 31 8.42 -1.02 -0.82
N ASN A 32 8.09 -2.19 -1.35
CA ASN A 32 7.68 -2.33 -2.75
C ASN A 32 6.34 -1.65 -3.04
N MET A 33 5.35 -1.71 -2.14
CA MET A 33 4.08 -0.97 -2.28
C MET A 33 4.31 0.54 -2.40
N VAL A 34 5.25 1.08 -1.61
CA VAL A 34 5.65 2.49 -1.66
C VAL A 34 6.35 2.81 -2.98
N ALA A 35 7.33 2.00 -3.38
CA ALA A 35 8.10 2.20 -4.59
C ALA A 35 7.25 2.10 -5.85
N ASP A 36 6.36 1.10 -5.94
CA ASP A 36 5.46 0.92 -7.09
C ASP A 36 4.55 2.14 -7.28
N LEU A 37 3.98 2.67 -6.20
CA LEU A 37 3.12 3.85 -6.25
C LEU A 37 3.90 5.12 -6.60
N GLU A 38 5.10 5.30 -6.04
CA GLU A 38 5.96 6.45 -6.35
C GLU A 38 6.42 6.43 -7.81
N MET A 39 6.87 5.28 -8.31
CA MET A 39 7.31 5.12 -9.69
C MET A 39 6.18 5.33 -10.69
N ALA A 40 4.95 4.96 -10.33
CA ALA A 40 3.77 5.26 -11.15
C ALA A 40 3.40 6.77 -11.17
N GLY A 41 4.14 7.63 -10.46
CA GLY A 41 3.87 9.07 -10.40
C GLY A 41 2.72 9.44 -9.46
N LEU A 42 2.35 8.55 -8.53
CA LEU A 42 1.20 8.69 -7.65
C LEU A 42 1.60 9.01 -6.19
N ASN A 43 2.78 9.59 -5.99
CA ASN A 43 3.26 10.13 -4.70
C ASN A 43 3.33 9.09 -3.56
N GLY A 44 3.80 7.87 -3.85
CA GLY A 44 3.97 6.81 -2.86
C GLY A 44 4.78 7.21 -1.62
N VAL A 45 5.85 8.00 -1.78
CA VAL A 45 6.67 8.50 -0.66
C VAL A 45 5.85 9.40 0.26
N GLN A 46 5.02 10.29 -0.29
CA GLN A 46 4.18 11.18 0.51
C GLN A 46 3.10 10.37 1.26
N HIS A 47 2.49 9.41 0.58
CA HIS A 47 1.50 8.52 1.20
C HIS A 47 2.10 7.70 2.33
N PHE A 48 3.33 7.20 2.15
CA PHE A 48 4.03 6.43 3.18
C PHE A 48 4.41 7.29 4.38
N VAL A 49 4.94 8.51 4.18
CA VAL A 49 5.20 9.45 5.27
C VAL A 49 3.95 9.72 6.10
N ASN A 50 2.80 9.90 5.45
CA ASN A 50 1.54 10.08 6.15
C ASN A 50 1.15 8.80 6.91
N ALA A 51 1.33 7.63 6.30
CA ALA A 51 1.05 6.33 6.93
C ALA A 51 1.91 6.11 8.19
N LEU A 52 3.22 6.36 8.13
CA LEU A 52 4.13 6.23 9.28
C LEU A 52 3.67 7.02 10.52
N ALA A 53 3.02 8.18 10.31
CA ALA A 53 2.52 9.01 11.40
C ALA A 53 1.37 8.36 12.20
N PHE A 54 0.56 7.54 11.52
CA PHE A 54 -0.57 6.81 12.14
C PHE A 54 -0.13 5.43 12.63
N MET A 55 0.63 4.70 11.81
CA MET A 55 1.08 3.33 12.10
C MET A 55 1.93 3.21 13.36
N LYS A 56 2.57 4.29 13.82
CA LYS A 56 3.28 4.28 15.10
C LYS A 56 2.38 4.00 16.31
N ASN A 57 1.10 4.38 16.23
CA ASN A 57 0.15 4.30 17.35
C ASN A 57 -0.96 3.25 17.12
N GLU A 58 -0.92 2.55 15.99
CA GLU A 58 -1.88 1.49 15.68
C GLU A 58 -1.58 0.23 16.49
N ASN A 59 -2.62 -0.45 16.96
CA ASN A 59 -2.46 -1.71 17.68
C ASN A 59 -2.24 -2.87 16.71
N ASP A 60 -1.29 -3.75 17.02
CA ASP A 60 -1.11 -5.00 16.28
C ASP A 60 -2.19 -5.99 16.72
N GLY A 61 -3.29 -6.02 15.96
CA GLY A 61 -4.41 -6.92 16.19
C GLY A 61 -4.67 -7.84 14.99
N PRO A 62 -5.27 -9.02 15.21
CA PRO A 62 -5.76 -9.83 14.11
C PRO A 62 -6.85 -9.08 13.36
N VAL A 63 -6.88 -9.25 12.04
CA VAL A 63 -7.98 -8.77 11.21
C VAL A 63 -9.22 -9.59 11.49
N GLN A 64 -10.35 -8.95 11.78
CA GLN A 64 -11.63 -9.64 11.82
C GLN A 64 -12.11 -9.89 10.40
N VAL A 65 -12.28 -11.16 10.04
CA VAL A 65 -12.83 -11.57 8.73
C VAL A 65 -14.16 -12.26 8.96
N ASP A 66 -15.22 -11.72 8.37
CA ASP A 66 -16.56 -12.29 8.50
C ASP A 66 -16.68 -13.60 7.71
N ALA A 67 -17.72 -14.37 8.02
CA ALA A 67 -18.02 -15.59 7.28
C ALA A 67 -18.21 -15.26 5.79
N PHE A 68 -17.52 -16.01 4.93
CA PHE A 68 -17.60 -15.84 3.49
C PHE A 68 -19.01 -16.18 2.99
N THR A 69 -19.70 -15.21 2.40
CA THR A 69 -21.10 -15.36 1.97
C THR A 69 -21.26 -14.98 0.50
N GLY A 70 -21.89 -15.86 -0.29
CA GLY A 70 -22.06 -15.64 -1.72
C GLY A 70 -20.71 -15.39 -2.42
N SER A 71 -20.51 -14.20 -2.98
CA SER A 71 -19.26 -13.76 -3.60
C SER A 71 -18.62 -12.59 -2.87
N GLN A 72 -18.93 -12.38 -1.59
CA GLN A 72 -18.40 -11.27 -0.81
C GLN A 72 -17.65 -11.76 0.43
N LEU A 73 -16.47 -11.20 0.62
CA LEU A 73 -15.68 -11.29 1.84
C LEU A 73 -15.63 -9.91 2.49
N THR A 74 -15.90 -9.83 3.79
CA THR A 74 -15.77 -8.59 4.56
C THR A 74 -14.67 -8.77 5.60
N ALA A 75 -13.78 -7.78 5.68
CA ALA A 75 -12.70 -7.72 6.65
C ALA A 75 -12.72 -6.36 7.35
N ASN A 76 -12.49 -6.33 8.66
CA ASN A 76 -12.42 -5.10 9.44
C ASN A 76 -11.00 -4.94 10.02
N LEU A 77 -10.33 -3.83 9.68
CA LEU A 77 -8.96 -3.56 10.15
C LEU A 77 -8.90 -2.80 11.47
N HIS A 78 -10.05 -2.50 12.10
CA HIS A 78 -10.13 -1.82 13.40
C HIS A 78 -9.35 -0.50 13.47
N GLY A 79 -9.29 0.23 12.36
CA GLY A 79 -8.60 1.51 12.25
C GLY A 79 -7.16 1.39 11.75
N CYS A 80 -6.66 0.20 11.40
CA CYS A 80 -5.28 0.01 10.97
C CYS A 80 -5.06 0.34 9.48
N SER A 81 -3.79 0.56 9.14
CA SER A 81 -3.35 0.74 7.76
C SER A 81 -3.56 -0.52 6.93
N ILE A 82 -3.90 -0.35 5.65
CA ILE A 82 -3.98 -1.49 4.73
C ILE A 82 -2.62 -2.17 4.47
N LEU A 83 -1.51 -1.47 4.71
CA LEU A 83 -0.15 -1.90 4.35
C LEU A 83 0.22 -3.27 4.94
N CYS A 84 -0.11 -3.49 6.22
CA CYS A 84 0.28 -4.71 6.91
C CYS A 84 -0.59 -5.93 6.58
N HIS A 85 -1.80 -5.68 6.06
CA HIS A 85 -2.85 -6.70 6.01
C HIS A 85 -3.33 -7.02 4.59
N LEU A 86 -3.17 -6.07 3.65
CA LEU A 86 -3.70 -6.23 2.30
C LEU A 86 -3.13 -7.44 1.56
N PRO A 87 -1.80 -7.73 1.55
CA PRO A 87 -1.28 -8.89 0.83
C PRO A 87 -1.96 -10.20 1.26
N THR A 88 -2.03 -10.45 2.57
CA THR A 88 -2.68 -11.64 3.14
C THR A 88 -4.17 -11.70 2.84
N LEU A 89 -4.88 -10.56 2.93
CA LEU A 89 -6.31 -10.51 2.59
C LEU A 89 -6.56 -10.79 1.12
N LEU A 90 -5.69 -10.32 0.23
CA LEU A 90 -5.79 -10.61 -1.21
C LEU A 90 -5.53 -12.09 -1.49
N ASP A 91 -4.49 -12.68 -0.91
CA ASP A 91 -4.21 -14.11 -1.11
C ASP A 91 -5.39 -14.97 -0.63
N TYR A 92 -5.94 -14.71 0.56
CA TYR A 92 -7.12 -15.40 1.05
C TYR A 92 -8.36 -15.18 0.15
N THR A 93 -8.53 -13.97 -0.40
CA THR A 93 -9.63 -13.67 -1.33
C THR A 93 -9.48 -14.44 -2.64
N ILE A 94 -8.26 -14.56 -3.18
CA ILE A 94 -7.97 -15.31 -4.41
C ILE A 94 -8.25 -16.80 -4.20
N GLU A 95 -7.90 -17.36 -3.05
CA GLU A 95 -8.25 -18.76 -2.72
C GLU A 95 -9.77 -18.99 -2.78
N LYS A 96 -10.57 -18.01 -2.34
CA LYS A 96 -12.04 -18.07 -2.41
C LYS A 96 -12.63 -17.81 -3.81
N LEU A 97 -11.84 -17.31 -4.75
CA LEU A 97 -12.24 -17.06 -6.13
C LEU A 97 -12.23 -18.33 -7.00
N VAL A 98 -11.54 -19.40 -6.59
CA VAL A 98 -11.32 -20.61 -7.42
C VAL A 98 -12.62 -21.12 -8.06
N ASP A 99 -13.69 -21.23 -7.27
CA ASP A 99 -14.99 -21.76 -7.74
C ASP A 99 -15.98 -20.68 -8.21
N LYS A 100 -15.52 -19.44 -8.40
CA LYS A 100 -16.37 -18.28 -8.71
C LYS A 100 -15.85 -17.49 -9.91
N PRO A 101 -16.73 -16.84 -10.70
CA PRO A 101 -16.31 -15.94 -11.75
C PRO A 101 -15.73 -14.63 -11.19
N THR A 102 -16.28 -14.17 -10.07
CA THR A 102 -15.97 -12.89 -9.42
C THR A 102 -16.10 -13.03 -7.90
N ILE A 103 -15.28 -12.28 -7.17
CA ILE A 103 -15.36 -12.10 -5.72
C ILE A 103 -15.13 -10.63 -5.37
N THR A 104 -15.78 -10.16 -4.32
CA THR A 104 -15.60 -8.81 -3.78
C THR A 104 -15.04 -8.89 -2.36
N LEU A 105 -13.91 -8.25 -2.12
CA LEU A 105 -13.37 -7.98 -0.80
C LEU A 105 -13.78 -6.58 -0.36
N HIS A 106 -14.53 -6.47 0.74
CA HIS A 106 -14.84 -5.22 1.41
C HIS A 106 -13.99 -5.08 2.67
N ILE A 107 -13.12 -4.09 2.73
CA ILE A 107 -12.25 -3.81 3.86
C ILE A 107 -12.77 -2.57 4.60
N GLU A 108 -13.21 -2.74 5.83
CA GLU A 108 -13.72 -1.70 6.71
C GLU A 108 -12.67 -1.16 7.68
N GLN A 109 -12.91 0.05 8.19
CA GLN A 109 -12.09 0.71 9.19
C GLN A 109 -10.59 0.71 8.80
N CYS A 110 -10.29 0.95 7.54
CA CYS A 110 -8.93 0.95 7.01
C CYS A 110 -8.49 2.35 6.57
N HIS A 111 -7.18 2.58 6.42
CA HIS A 111 -6.63 3.80 5.82
C HIS A 111 -5.37 3.56 4.97
N ASN A 112 -4.83 4.62 4.35
CA ASN A 112 -3.70 4.58 3.40
C ASN A 112 -3.94 3.79 2.09
N ARG A 113 -5.19 3.79 1.59
CA ARG A 113 -5.68 2.94 0.49
C ARG A 113 -4.95 3.10 -0.84
N TRP A 114 -4.35 4.26 -1.10
CA TRP A 114 -3.50 4.46 -2.28
C TRP A 114 -2.33 3.46 -2.34
N LEU A 115 -1.77 3.06 -1.20
CA LEU A 115 -0.67 2.10 -1.14
C LEU A 115 -1.07 0.68 -1.55
N ALA A 116 -2.36 0.41 -1.78
CA ALA A 116 -2.81 -0.85 -2.38
C ALA A 116 -2.33 -1.04 -3.83
N PHE A 117 -1.96 0.04 -4.51
CA PHE A 117 -1.69 0.07 -5.95
C PHE A 117 -0.81 -1.09 -6.45
N GLY A 118 0.37 -1.30 -5.85
CA GLY A 118 1.30 -2.34 -6.30
C GLY A 118 0.73 -3.75 -6.14
N GLU A 119 0.04 -4.01 -5.04
CA GLU A 119 -0.62 -5.29 -4.79
C GLU A 119 -1.75 -5.57 -5.80
N LEU A 120 -2.54 -4.54 -6.14
CA LEU A 120 -3.59 -4.67 -7.16
C LEU A 120 -3.01 -4.88 -8.56
N VAL A 121 -1.85 -4.30 -8.88
CA VAL A 121 -1.13 -4.56 -10.14
C VAL A 121 -0.70 -6.03 -10.23
N LYS A 122 -0.22 -6.62 -9.14
CA LYS A 122 0.22 -8.03 -9.12
C LYS A 122 -0.92 -9.01 -9.46
N LEU A 123 -2.16 -8.69 -9.11
CA LEU A 123 -3.33 -9.51 -9.45
C LEU A 123 -3.56 -9.61 -10.96
N ALA A 124 -3.34 -8.52 -11.71
CA ALA A 124 -3.44 -8.55 -13.16
C ALA A 124 -2.35 -9.39 -13.82
N GLY A 125 -1.15 -9.42 -13.22
CA GLY A 125 -0.10 -10.36 -13.58
C GLY A 125 -0.48 -11.84 -13.36
N LYS A 126 -1.43 -12.11 -12.47
CA LYS A 126 -2.03 -13.45 -12.25
C LYS A 126 -3.20 -13.74 -13.22
N GLY A 127 -3.45 -12.89 -14.22
CA GLY A 127 -4.52 -13.04 -15.20
C GLY A 127 -5.91 -12.67 -14.69
N LEU A 128 -6.00 -11.85 -13.63
CA LEU A 128 -7.26 -11.40 -13.04
C LEU A 128 -7.55 -9.94 -13.37
N SER A 129 -8.81 -9.61 -13.59
CA SER A 129 -9.28 -8.24 -13.68
C SER A 129 -9.66 -7.72 -12.29
N VAL A 130 -9.31 -6.48 -11.99
CA VAL A 130 -9.47 -5.88 -10.67
C VAL A 130 -10.11 -4.50 -10.80
N LYS A 131 -11.12 -4.24 -9.97
CA LYS A 131 -11.62 -2.89 -9.71
C LYS A 131 -11.52 -2.61 -8.23
N ALA A 132 -10.83 -1.53 -7.86
CA ALA A 132 -10.81 -1.05 -6.48
C ALA A 132 -11.48 0.32 -6.40
N GLN A 133 -12.21 0.58 -5.33
CA GLN A 133 -12.84 1.88 -5.09
C GLN A 133 -12.86 2.25 -3.62
N TRP A 134 -12.66 3.53 -3.33
CA TRP A 134 -12.72 4.07 -1.97
C TRP A 134 -13.04 5.56 -1.96
N TYR A 135 -13.47 6.02 -0.80
CA TYR A 135 -13.74 7.44 -0.54
C TYR A 135 -12.72 8.03 0.43
N ASN A 136 -12.38 9.30 0.23
CA ASN A 136 -11.44 10.05 1.07
C ASN A 136 -12.15 11.16 1.85
N GLY A 137 -11.53 11.60 2.95
CA GLY A 137 -11.99 12.79 3.68
C GLY A 137 -11.66 14.10 2.96
N SER A 138 -10.59 14.10 2.17
CA SER A 138 -10.09 15.22 1.36
C SER A 138 -10.10 14.85 -0.12
N ASP A 139 -9.87 15.84 -0.99
CA ASP A 139 -9.76 15.57 -2.42
C ASP A 139 -8.55 14.67 -2.76
N PRO A 140 -8.68 13.79 -3.77
CA PRO A 140 -9.92 13.45 -4.48
C PRO A 140 -10.91 12.69 -3.58
N LYS A 141 -12.20 13.05 -3.58
CA LYS A 141 -13.22 12.47 -2.69
C LYS A 141 -13.54 11.02 -2.97
N HIS A 142 -13.49 10.61 -4.24
CA HIS A 142 -13.75 9.25 -4.67
C HIS A 142 -12.70 8.83 -5.69
N VAL A 143 -12.19 7.60 -5.53
CA VAL A 143 -11.21 7.01 -6.42
C VAL A 143 -11.75 5.68 -6.91
N VAL A 144 -11.72 5.48 -8.22
CA VAL A 144 -11.97 4.18 -8.87
C VAL A 144 -10.75 3.79 -9.65
N TYR A 145 -10.22 2.61 -9.38
CA TYR A 145 -9.11 1.97 -10.04
C TYR A 145 -9.67 0.80 -10.84
N VAL A 146 -9.31 0.65 -12.12
CA VAL A 146 -9.66 -0.52 -12.93
C VAL A 146 -8.42 -1.02 -13.66
N LEU A 147 -8.12 -2.30 -13.51
CA LEU A 147 -7.05 -2.99 -14.21
C LEU A 147 -7.54 -4.36 -14.68
N ASN A 148 -7.73 -4.51 -15.99
CA ASN A 148 -8.15 -5.78 -16.57
C ASN A 148 -6.98 -6.73 -16.80
N ALA A 149 -7.26 -8.03 -16.78
CA ALA A 149 -6.29 -9.06 -17.10
C ALA A 149 -5.60 -8.79 -18.45
N GLY A 150 -4.28 -8.99 -18.50
CA GLY A 150 -3.46 -8.73 -19.69
C GLY A 150 -2.93 -7.31 -19.83
N TYR A 151 -3.37 -6.37 -18.99
CA TYR A 151 -2.79 -5.03 -18.90
C TYR A 151 -1.78 -4.92 -17.74
N ILE A 152 -0.81 -4.01 -17.87
CA ILE A 152 0.28 -3.84 -16.88
C ILE A 152 -0.06 -2.80 -15.82
N LEU A 153 -0.78 -1.74 -16.20
CA LEU A 153 -1.09 -0.59 -15.34
C LEU A 153 -2.56 -0.19 -15.48
N PRO A 154 -3.18 0.32 -14.40
CA PRO A 154 -4.61 0.62 -14.34
C PRO A 154 -4.97 1.90 -15.09
N ASP A 155 -6.27 2.06 -15.30
CA ASP A 155 -6.89 3.37 -15.43
C ASP A 155 -7.47 3.78 -14.07
N ILE A 156 -7.26 5.04 -13.68
CA ILE A 156 -7.72 5.59 -12.40
C ILE A 156 -8.62 6.80 -12.64
N TYR A 157 -9.79 6.80 -12.03
CA TYR A 157 -10.81 7.83 -12.16
C TYR A 157 -11.04 8.50 -10.81
N LEU A 158 -11.04 9.83 -10.81
CA LEU A 158 -11.12 10.64 -9.61
C LEU A 158 -12.36 11.55 -9.69
N SER A 159 -13.09 11.61 -8.59
CA SER A 159 -14.21 12.55 -8.42
C SER A 159 -14.05 13.37 -7.15
N THR A 160 -14.57 14.59 -7.18
CA THR A 160 -14.62 15.54 -6.05
C THR A 160 -16.03 15.63 -5.47
N ALA A 161 -16.99 14.87 -6.01
CA ALA A 161 -18.32 14.78 -5.45
C ALA A 161 -18.24 14.22 -4.02
N ASP A 162 -18.82 14.96 -3.07
CA ASP A 162 -18.82 14.52 -1.67
C ASP A 162 -19.62 13.21 -1.54
N PRO A 163 -19.06 12.21 -0.85
CA PRO A 163 -19.68 10.91 -0.81
C PRO A 163 -20.80 10.84 0.22
N THR A 164 -21.82 10.04 -0.10
CA THR A 164 -22.79 9.54 0.89
C THR A 164 -22.27 8.30 1.65
N MET A 165 -21.07 7.84 1.30
CA MET A 165 -20.47 6.56 1.68
C MET A 165 -19.35 6.71 2.73
N ASN A 166 -18.98 5.58 3.35
CA ASN A 166 -17.95 5.51 4.39
C ASN A 166 -16.55 5.88 3.85
N LYS A 167 -15.87 6.83 4.52
CA LYS A 167 -14.52 7.34 4.20
C LYS A 167 -13.37 6.44 4.68
N HIS A 168 -13.70 5.37 5.39
CA HIS A 168 -12.78 4.43 6.03
C HIS A 168 -12.88 3.01 5.48
N SER A 169 -13.28 2.86 4.21
CA SER A 169 -13.37 1.55 3.58
C SER A 169 -12.70 1.50 2.21
N LEU A 170 -12.37 0.28 1.78
CA LEU A 170 -11.84 -0.06 0.47
C LEU A 170 -12.62 -1.26 -0.05
N THR A 171 -13.18 -1.16 -1.25
CA THR A 171 -13.83 -2.30 -1.92
C THR A 171 -12.99 -2.72 -3.11
N ILE A 172 -12.68 -4.01 -3.21
CA ILE A 172 -11.90 -4.60 -4.30
C ILE A 172 -12.74 -5.73 -4.92
N GLU A 173 -13.14 -5.55 -6.17
CA GLU A 173 -13.74 -6.58 -7.01
C GLU A 173 -12.63 -7.26 -7.81
N ILE A 174 -12.56 -8.59 -7.76
CA ILE A 174 -11.60 -9.42 -8.50
C ILE A 174 -12.42 -10.37 -9.38
N SER A 175 -12.16 -10.35 -10.68
CA SER A 175 -12.93 -11.07 -11.70
C SER A 175 -12.02 -11.83 -12.65
N LYS A 176 -12.48 -13.01 -13.10
CA LYS A 176 -11.84 -13.77 -14.20
C LYS A 176 -12.17 -13.19 -15.58
N THR A 177 -13.10 -12.24 -15.65
CA THR A 177 -13.53 -11.57 -16.89
C THR A 177 -13.25 -10.07 -16.84
N PRO A 178 -13.14 -9.38 -17.98
CA PRO A 178 -12.94 -7.93 -18.00
C PRO A 178 -14.04 -7.17 -17.25
N ILE A 179 -13.62 -6.23 -16.41
CA ILE A 179 -14.48 -5.31 -15.70
C ILE A 179 -14.66 -4.04 -16.56
N PRO A 180 -15.91 -3.58 -16.77
CA PRO A 180 -16.18 -2.34 -17.50
C PRO A 180 -15.56 -1.13 -16.80
N GLN A 181 -15.08 -0.18 -17.59
CA GLN A 181 -14.63 1.12 -17.10
C GLN A 181 -15.82 1.95 -16.59
N PRO A 182 -15.65 2.76 -15.54
CA PRO A 182 -16.70 3.66 -15.07
C PRO A 182 -16.99 4.76 -16.10
N THR A 183 -18.19 5.33 -16.03
CA THR A 183 -18.57 6.45 -16.89
C THR A 183 -17.75 7.69 -16.54
N VAL A 184 -17.00 8.21 -17.52
CA VAL A 184 -16.11 9.36 -17.32
C VAL A 184 -16.87 10.62 -16.91
N THR A 185 -18.12 10.80 -17.34
CA THR A 185 -18.91 12.00 -16.99
C THR A 185 -19.18 12.16 -15.49
N GLU A 186 -19.09 11.09 -14.71
CA GLU A 186 -19.24 11.10 -13.24
C GLU A 186 -17.92 11.40 -12.51
N HIS A 187 -16.80 11.44 -13.24
CA HIS A 187 -15.44 11.58 -12.72
C HIS A 187 -14.75 12.78 -13.40
N HIS A 188 -14.25 13.72 -12.60
CA HIS A 188 -13.71 14.97 -13.15
C HIS A 188 -12.27 14.83 -13.66
N GLN A 189 -11.57 13.76 -13.28
CA GLN A 189 -10.20 13.51 -13.72
C GLN A 189 -9.97 12.01 -13.99
N HIS A 190 -9.22 11.73 -15.04
CA HIS A 190 -8.79 10.39 -15.45
C HIS A 190 -7.27 10.36 -15.57
N ILE A 191 -6.64 9.45 -14.85
CA ILE A 191 -5.21 9.12 -14.96
C ILE A 191 -5.12 7.83 -15.75
N SER A 192 -4.64 7.94 -16.98
CA SER A 192 -4.58 6.82 -17.92
C SER A 192 -3.44 5.85 -17.59
N SER A 193 -3.63 4.58 -17.94
CA SER A 193 -2.55 3.57 -17.91
C SER A 193 -1.29 4.00 -18.66
N ALA A 194 -1.44 4.70 -19.79
CA ALA A 194 -0.32 5.25 -20.58
C ALA A 194 0.48 6.32 -19.80
N SER A 195 -0.20 7.21 -19.07
CA SER A 195 0.46 8.22 -18.23
C SER A 195 1.25 7.60 -17.08
N LEU A 196 0.69 6.57 -16.43
CA LEU A 196 1.38 5.80 -15.39
C LEU A 196 2.60 5.06 -15.97
N ALA A 197 2.48 4.50 -17.18
CA ALA A 197 3.58 3.82 -17.86
C ALA A 197 4.73 4.78 -18.16
N ALA A 198 4.41 5.98 -18.67
CA ALA A 198 5.40 7.03 -18.93
C ALA A 198 6.11 7.47 -17.64
N ALA A 199 5.37 7.67 -16.55
CA ALA A 199 5.95 7.99 -15.24
C ALA A 199 6.89 6.88 -14.74
N LYS A 200 6.46 5.62 -14.83
CA LYS A 200 7.26 4.46 -14.41
C LYS A 200 8.53 4.30 -15.24
N GLN A 201 8.43 4.49 -16.56
CA GLN A 201 9.59 4.46 -17.46
C GLN A 201 10.57 5.59 -17.14
N HIS A 202 10.07 6.81 -16.93
CA HIS A 202 10.91 7.94 -16.54
C HIS A 202 11.63 7.68 -15.21
N ALA A 203 10.92 7.18 -14.20
CA ALA A 203 11.51 6.83 -12.90
C ALA A 203 12.61 5.77 -13.01
N TRP A 204 12.45 4.79 -13.91
CA TRP A 204 13.50 3.80 -14.19
C TRP A 204 14.75 4.40 -14.85
N GLN A 205 14.57 5.32 -15.80
CA GLN A 205 15.66 5.88 -16.59
C GLN A 205 16.44 6.97 -15.85
N HIS A 206 15.75 7.77 -15.04
CA HIS A 206 16.30 8.99 -14.44
C HIS A 206 16.36 8.95 -12.91
N GLY A 207 15.93 7.85 -12.30
CA GLY A 207 15.74 7.77 -10.85
C GLY A 207 14.41 8.35 -10.40
N VAL A 208 14.14 8.20 -9.10
CA VAL A 208 12.90 8.61 -8.46
C VAL A 208 13.05 10.01 -7.87
N THR A 209 12.18 10.93 -8.29
CA THR A 209 12.20 12.31 -7.83
C THR A 209 11.36 12.46 -6.56
N VAL A 210 12.00 12.65 -5.42
CA VAL A 210 11.32 12.75 -4.12
C VAL A 210 11.43 14.15 -3.50
N LYS A 211 10.44 14.54 -2.70
CA LYS A 211 10.53 15.75 -1.88
C LYS A 211 11.57 15.53 -0.77
N LYS A 212 12.52 16.45 -0.65
CA LYS A 212 13.59 16.37 0.37
C LYS A 212 13.03 16.31 1.80
N SER A 213 11.92 17.02 2.06
CA SER A 213 11.25 17.00 3.37
C SER A 213 10.69 15.62 3.72
N ASP A 214 10.06 14.93 2.77
CA ASP A 214 9.48 13.62 3.01
C ASP A 214 10.57 12.56 3.13
N TRP A 215 11.60 12.65 2.29
CA TRP A 215 12.79 11.79 2.40
C TRP A 215 13.46 11.88 3.78
N LEU A 216 13.58 13.09 4.32
CA LEU A 216 14.13 13.31 5.67
C LEU A 216 13.23 12.71 6.76
N LYS A 217 11.91 12.76 6.62
CA LYS A 217 10.98 12.13 7.58
C LYS A 217 11.13 10.60 7.58
N ILE A 218 11.23 9.98 6.40
CA ILE A 218 11.48 8.53 6.30
C ILE A 218 12.82 8.18 6.96
N LYS A 219 13.89 8.96 6.68
CA LYS A 219 15.19 8.79 7.34
C LYS A 219 15.12 8.92 8.85
N GLN A 220 14.34 9.87 9.37
CA GLN A 220 14.18 10.05 10.81
C GLN A 220 13.51 8.83 11.46
N THR A 221 12.44 8.31 10.86
CA THR A 221 11.79 7.08 11.35
C THR A 221 12.73 5.88 11.30
N ALA A 222 13.45 5.70 10.19
CA ALA A 222 14.46 4.63 10.05
C ALA A 222 15.62 4.78 11.06
N GLY A 223 15.97 6.02 11.42
CA GLY A 223 17.05 6.33 12.35
C GLY A 223 16.76 5.94 13.80
N GLY A 224 15.49 5.76 14.19
CA GLY A 224 15.12 5.25 15.51
C GLY A 224 15.79 3.91 15.82
N ILE A 225 15.87 3.02 14.83
CA ILE A 225 16.56 1.72 14.91
C ILE A 225 18.07 1.89 15.18
N LEU A 226 18.70 2.88 14.54
CA LEU A 226 20.15 3.06 14.59
C LEU A 226 20.64 3.55 15.95
N VAL A 227 19.82 4.30 16.69
CA VAL A 227 20.15 4.75 18.04
C VAL A 227 20.01 3.58 19.02
N GLU A 228 18.89 2.85 18.99
CA GLU A 228 18.66 1.72 19.90
C GLU A 228 19.65 0.56 19.68
N SER A 229 19.98 0.23 18.43
CA SER A 229 21.00 -0.79 18.11
C SER A 229 22.41 -0.36 18.52
N SER A 230 22.73 0.94 18.50
CA SER A 230 24.01 1.46 19.00
C SER A 230 24.15 1.36 20.51
N ASP A 231 23.07 1.59 21.26
CA ASP A 231 23.08 1.46 22.73
C ASP A 231 23.06 -0.02 23.18
N ALA A 232 22.30 -0.89 22.49
CA ALA A 232 22.29 -2.33 22.75
C ALA A 232 23.63 -3.00 22.38
N SER A 233 24.27 -2.60 21.27
CA SER A 233 25.61 -3.07 20.90
C SER A 233 26.68 -2.59 21.89
N ARG A 234 26.52 -1.41 22.49
CA ARG A 234 27.46 -0.86 23.48
C ARG A 234 27.35 -1.57 24.84
N LEU A 235 26.20 -2.17 25.17
CA LEU A 235 25.99 -2.97 26.37
C LEU A 235 26.41 -4.44 26.22
N GLY A 236 26.48 -4.97 24.99
CA GLY A 236 26.84 -6.37 24.73
C GLY A 236 28.33 -6.65 24.46
N ALA A 237 29.14 -5.61 24.22
CA ALA A 237 30.55 -5.76 23.82
C ALA A 237 31.56 -5.59 24.96
N GLY A 238 31.12 -5.69 26.22
CA GLY A 238 32.00 -5.64 27.39
C GLY A 238 31.52 -6.58 28.48
N GLU A 239 32.43 -7.42 28.98
CA GLU A 239 32.34 -8.29 30.16
C GLU A 239 31.69 -9.67 29.99
N SER A 240 32.52 -10.61 29.52
CA SER A 240 32.57 -11.96 30.11
C SER A 240 34.02 -12.37 30.38
N HIS A 241 34.67 -11.66 31.31
CA HIS A 241 35.77 -12.22 32.08
C HIS A 241 35.21 -12.69 33.43
N LEU A 242 34.78 -13.95 33.49
CA LEU A 242 34.62 -14.66 34.74
C LEU A 242 36.00 -15.12 35.21
N PRO A 243 36.46 -14.79 36.43
CA PRO A 243 37.57 -15.50 37.03
C PRO A 243 37.07 -16.85 37.57
N CYS A 244 37.77 -17.93 37.22
CA CYS A 244 37.64 -19.21 37.90
C CYS A 244 37.93 -19.04 39.41
N ALA A 245 37.02 -19.55 40.24
CA ALA A 245 37.30 -20.05 41.58
C ALA A 245 36.34 -21.21 41.88
#